data_AF-A0A1T4NXJ7-F1
#
_entry.id   AF-A0A1T4NXJ7-F1
#
_cell.length_a   1.000
_cell.length_b   1.000
_cell.length_c   1.000
_cell.angle_alpha   90.00
_cell.angle_beta   90.00
_cell.angle_gamma   90.00
#
_symmetry.space_group_name_H-M   'P 1'
#
loop_
_entity.id
_entity.type
_entity.pdbx_description
1 polymer ?
#
loop_
_entity_poly.entity_id
_entity_poly.type
_entity_poly.pdbx_seq_one_letter_code
_entity_poly.pdbx_strand_id
1 'polypeptide(L)'
;MMEANYSKILKNIIEFMWKSYGVSIIMSTGIEIDKNILGKFVKIPVESRIDFKSINIDLNNIELTIPKKDIESGKFFVVLHEIAHFLLDKSGYIQKEDYADMLACLLAKKLLNKKEFLSFFKSHLNKLISCQILEIGDKPKKELIEINELFFYKYTKYLKLRGEL
;
A
#
# COMPACT_ATOMS: atom_id res chain seq x y z
N MET A 1 -1.01 21.09 14.07
CA MET A 1 -0.22 20.15 13.25
C MET A 1 -0.85 20.15 11.87
N MET A 2 -0.12 20.42 10.79
CA MET A 2 -0.69 20.19 9.45
C MET A 2 -0.85 18.67 9.28
N GLU A 3 -2.05 18.24 8.90
CA GLU A 3 -2.30 16.86 8.53
C GLU A 3 -1.55 16.53 7.25
N ALA A 4 -1.00 15.31 7.16
CA ALA A 4 -0.36 14.85 5.94
C ALA A 4 -1.38 14.88 4.79
N ASN A 5 -0.96 15.31 3.61
CA ASN A 5 -1.82 15.33 2.43
C ASN A 5 -1.86 13.94 1.78
N TYR A 6 -2.47 12.97 2.47
CA TYR A 6 -2.60 11.58 2.00
C TYR A 6 -3.26 11.50 0.63
N SER A 7 -4.25 12.34 0.33
CA SER A 7 -4.95 12.34 -0.96
C SER A 7 -4.02 12.67 -2.13
N LYS A 8 -3.11 13.66 -1.98
CA LYS A 8 -2.10 13.97 -3.00
C LYS A 8 -1.12 12.81 -3.19
N ILE A 9 -0.65 12.23 -2.09
CA ILE A 9 0.29 11.10 -2.14
C ILE A 9 -0.35 9.89 -2.84
N LEU A 10 -1.59 9.57 -2.48
CA LEU A 10 -2.36 8.47 -3.08
C LEU A 10 -2.56 8.68 -4.58
N LYS A 11 -2.94 9.88 -5.01
CA LYS A 11 -3.08 10.20 -6.44
C LYS A 11 -1.79 9.88 -7.19
N ASN A 12 -0.65 10.32 -6.68
CA ASN A 12 0.65 10.11 -7.33
C ASN A 12 1.03 8.62 -7.40
N ILE A 13 0.73 7.86 -6.35
CA ILE A 13 0.98 6.42 -6.30
C ILE A 13 0.07 5.68 -7.29
N ILE A 14 -1.23 5.97 -7.31
CA ILE A 14 -2.18 5.34 -8.23
C ILE A 14 -1.75 5.58 -9.69
N GLU A 15 -1.40 6.82 -10.02
CA GLU A 15 -0.92 7.17 -11.36
C GLU A 15 0.39 6.44 -11.70
N PHE A 16 1.34 6.35 -10.76
CA PHE A 16 2.58 5.62 -10.94
C PHE A 16 2.34 4.11 -11.17
N MET A 17 1.47 3.48 -10.37
CA MET A 17 1.13 2.07 -10.47
C MET A 17 0.51 1.73 -11.83
N TRP A 18 -0.40 2.59 -12.31
CA TRP A 18 -0.97 2.45 -13.64
C TRP A 18 0.11 2.59 -14.73
N LYS A 19 0.86 3.69 -14.73
CA LYS A 19 1.78 4.03 -15.83
C LYS A 19 3.02 3.14 -15.88
N SER A 20 3.52 2.67 -14.74
CA SER A 20 4.78 1.93 -14.66
C SER A 20 4.59 0.42 -14.53
N TYR A 21 3.44 -0.02 -14.02
CA TYR A 21 3.19 -1.42 -13.72
C TYR A 21 1.92 -1.99 -14.35
N GLY A 22 1.08 -1.19 -15.00
CA GLY A 22 -0.19 -1.65 -15.56
C GLY A 22 -1.14 -2.17 -14.48
N VAL A 23 -1.00 -1.68 -13.25
CA VAL A 23 -1.87 -2.05 -12.12
C VAL A 23 -2.92 -0.97 -11.93
N SER A 24 -4.19 -1.36 -12.01
CA SER A 24 -5.31 -0.47 -11.73
C SER A 24 -5.67 -0.53 -10.25
N ILE A 25 -5.87 0.62 -9.60
CA ILE A 25 -6.37 0.69 -8.23
C ILE A 25 -7.81 1.22 -8.28
N ILE A 26 -8.75 0.39 -7.85
CA ILE A 26 -10.18 0.66 -7.89
C ILE A 26 -10.66 0.85 -6.45
N MET A 27 -11.09 2.06 -6.13
CA MET A 27 -11.74 2.37 -4.85
C MET A 27 -13.25 2.35 -5.06
N SER A 28 -13.97 1.50 -4.33
CA SER A 28 -15.41 1.34 -4.51
C SER A 28 -16.14 1.16 -3.19
N THR A 29 -17.43 1.44 -3.20
CA THR A 29 -18.37 1.14 -2.12
C THR A 29 -19.14 -0.17 -2.39
N GLY A 30 -18.63 -1.02 -3.29
CA GLY A 30 -19.25 -2.29 -3.64
C GLY A 30 -19.22 -3.27 -2.48
N ILE A 31 -20.30 -4.04 -2.31
CA ILE A 31 -20.53 -4.95 -1.18
C ILE A 31 -19.58 -6.16 -1.31
N GLU A 32 -18.41 -6.14 -0.67
CA GLU A 32 -17.74 -7.40 -0.36
C GLU A 32 -18.58 -8.19 0.66
N ILE A 33 -18.71 -9.49 0.41
CA ILE A 33 -19.54 -10.40 1.21
C ILE A 33 -18.86 -10.72 2.56
N ASP A 34 -17.56 -10.45 2.69
CA ASP A 34 -16.77 -10.63 3.91
C ASP A 34 -16.39 -9.29 4.53
N LYS A 35 -16.90 -9.03 5.74
CA LYS A 35 -16.71 -7.75 6.47
C LYS A 35 -15.28 -7.53 6.98
N ASN A 36 -14.43 -8.55 6.93
CA ASN A 36 -13.07 -8.47 7.45
C ASN A 36 -12.02 -8.08 6.39
N ILE A 37 -12.42 -7.98 5.11
CA ILE A 37 -11.52 -7.63 4.02
C ILE A 37 -11.65 -6.13 3.74
N LEU A 38 -10.52 -5.40 3.77
CA LEU A 38 -10.47 -3.94 3.52
C LEU A 38 -10.01 -3.61 2.09
N GLY A 39 -9.29 -4.54 1.48
CA GLY A 39 -8.75 -4.44 0.14
C GLY A 39 -8.27 -5.80 -0.33
N LYS A 40 -8.09 -5.94 -1.64
CA LYS A 40 -7.60 -7.17 -2.24
C LYS A 40 -6.88 -6.93 -3.55
N PHE A 41 -5.66 -7.43 -3.65
CA PHE A 41 -4.93 -7.62 -4.89
C PHE A 41 -5.44 -8.86 -5.64
N VAL A 42 -5.78 -8.67 -6.93
CA VAL A 42 -6.30 -9.72 -7.81
C VAL A 42 -5.53 -9.71 -9.13
N LYS A 43 -5.08 -10.90 -9.55
CA LYS A 43 -4.56 -11.13 -10.90
C LYS A 43 -5.65 -11.83 -11.71
N ILE A 44 -6.16 -11.19 -12.77
CA ILE A 44 -7.22 -11.75 -13.61
C ILE A 44 -6.59 -12.29 -14.91
N PRO A 45 -6.63 -13.61 -15.15
CA PRO A 45 -6.34 -14.16 -16.47
C PRO A 45 -7.55 -13.86 -17.37
N VAL A 46 -7.52 -12.74 -18.08
CA VAL A 46 -8.51 -12.43 -19.12
C VAL A 46 -8.02 -13.10 -20.40
N GLU A 47 -8.90 -13.71 -21.22
CA GLU A 47 -8.56 -14.23 -22.56
C GLU A 47 -8.02 -13.17 -23.55
N SER A 48 -7.91 -11.92 -23.10
CA SER A 48 -7.21 -10.84 -23.79
C SER A 48 -5.68 -11.00 -23.71
N ARG A 49 -4.95 -10.47 -24.68
CA ARG A 49 -3.46 -10.51 -24.73
C ARG A 49 -2.75 -9.76 -23.59
N ILE A 50 -3.47 -9.18 -22.64
CA ILE A 50 -2.92 -8.36 -21.55
C ILE A 50 -3.36 -8.95 -20.20
N ASP A 51 -2.41 -9.44 -19.41
CA ASP A 51 -2.61 -9.79 -18.00
C ASP A 51 -3.03 -8.51 -17.24
N PHE A 52 -4.28 -8.42 -16.81
CA PHE A 52 -4.78 -7.30 -16.03
C PHE A 52 -4.60 -7.56 -14.53
N LYS A 53 -3.91 -6.66 -13.84
CA LYS A 53 -3.73 -6.68 -12.39
C LYS A 53 -4.52 -5.54 -11.76
N SER A 54 -5.34 -5.84 -10.75
CA SER A 54 -6.13 -4.85 -10.03
C SER A 54 -5.94 -4.95 -8.52
N ILE A 55 -5.90 -3.80 -7.87
CA ILE A 55 -6.07 -3.66 -6.42
C ILE A 55 -7.47 -3.08 -6.21
N ASN A 56 -8.34 -3.82 -5.54
CA ASN A 56 -9.68 -3.35 -5.17
C ASN A 56 -9.66 -2.93 -3.70
N ILE A 57 -10.22 -1.75 -3.40
CA ILE A 57 -10.29 -1.20 -2.04
C ILE A 57 -11.76 -1.02 -1.67
N ASP A 58 -12.19 -1.60 -0.56
CA ASP A 58 -13.56 -1.47 -0.03
C ASP A 58 -13.63 -0.27 0.92
N LEU A 59 -14.21 0.82 0.43
CA LEU A 59 -14.35 2.05 1.21
C LEU A 59 -15.35 1.91 2.35
N ASN A 60 -16.39 1.07 2.21
CA ASN A 60 -17.38 0.88 3.27
C ASN A 60 -16.76 0.14 4.45
N ASN A 61 -16.04 -0.95 4.19
CA ASN A 61 -15.39 -1.73 5.24
C ASN A 61 -14.31 -0.90 5.96
N ILE A 62 -13.59 -0.04 5.23
CA ILE A 62 -12.68 0.94 5.83
C ILE A 62 -13.43 1.89 6.79
N GLU A 63 -14.54 2.48 6.35
CA GLU A 63 -15.33 3.41 7.16
C GLU A 63 -15.99 2.76 8.38
N LEU A 64 -16.27 1.45 8.32
CA LEU A 64 -16.79 0.65 9.43
C LEU A 64 -15.70 0.24 10.43
N THR A 65 -14.49 -0.01 9.96
CA THR A 65 -13.39 -0.58 10.77
C THR A 65 -12.51 0.49 11.40
N ILE A 66 -12.35 1.63 10.73
CA ILE A 66 -11.38 2.67 11.09
C ILE A 66 -12.11 3.86 11.73
N PRO A 67 -11.63 4.39 12.88
CA PRO A 67 -12.23 5.58 13.48
C PRO A 67 -12.29 6.75 12.51
N LYS A 68 -13.36 7.55 12.55
CA LYS A 68 -13.59 8.66 11.61
C LYS A 68 -12.39 9.61 11.44
N LYS A 69 -11.68 9.89 12.52
CA LYS A 69 -10.48 10.76 12.52
C LYS A 69 -9.26 10.16 11.79
N ASP A 70 -9.24 8.85 11.58
CA ASP A 70 -8.13 8.09 11.01
C ASP A 70 -8.48 7.49 9.63
N ILE A 71 -9.66 7.78 9.06
CA ILE A 71 -10.13 7.19 7.79
C ILE A 71 -9.13 7.44 6.65
N GLU A 72 -8.66 8.68 6.46
CA GLU A 72 -7.78 9.01 5.33
C GLU A 72 -6.41 8.35 5.45
N SER A 73 -5.86 8.28 6.67
CA SER A 73 -4.61 7.58 6.93
C SER A 73 -4.79 6.06 6.82
N GLY A 74 -5.98 5.55 7.17
CA GLY A 74 -6.36 4.16 6.99
C GLY A 74 -6.45 3.75 5.53
N LYS A 75 -7.17 4.52 4.70
CA LYS A 75 -7.22 4.34 3.22
C LYS A 75 -5.81 4.32 2.64
N PHE A 76 -4.96 5.25 3.09
CA PHE A 76 -3.56 5.30 2.68
C PHE A 76 -2.82 4.00 3.02
N PHE A 77 -2.95 3.48 4.24
CA PHE A 77 -2.31 2.22 4.63
C PHE A 77 -2.80 1.04 3.79
N VAL A 78 -4.12 0.85 3.65
CA VAL A 78 -4.69 -0.29 2.91
C VAL A 78 -4.19 -0.30 1.46
N VAL A 79 -4.14 0.86 0.79
CA VAL A 79 -3.55 0.95 -0.56
C VAL A 79 -2.09 0.53 -0.57
N LEU A 80 -1.28 0.99 0.39
CA LEU A 80 0.14 0.60 0.46
C LEU A 80 0.33 -0.89 0.77
N HIS A 81 -0.54 -1.47 1.59
CA HIS A 81 -0.55 -2.88 1.93
C HIS A 81 -0.85 -3.76 0.71
N GLU A 82 -1.86 -3.41 -0.09
CA GLU A 82 -2.15 -4.14 -1.33
C GLU A 82 -1.05 -3.94 -2.40
N ILE A 83 -0.43 -2.76 -2.46
CA ILE A 83 0.76 -2.55 -3.28
C ILE A 83 1.90 -3.44 -2.80
N ALA A 84 2.07 -3.62 -1.49
CA ALA A 84 3.09 -4.51 -0.96
C ALA A 84 2.85 -5.97 -1.38
N HIS A 85 1.61 -6.47 -1.34
CA HIS A 85 1.28 -7.78 -1.91
C HIS A 85 1.67 -7.89 -3.38
N PHE A 86 1.34 -6.87 -4.19
CA PHE A 86 1.78 -6.81 -5.59
C PHE A 86 3.31 -6.85 -5.73
N LEU A 87 4.06 -6.15 -4.88
CA LEU A 87 5.53 -6.12 -4.94
C LEU A 87 6.15 -7.46 -4.53
N LEU A 88 5.56 -8.14 -3.55
CA LEU A 88 5.94 -9.50 -3.14
C LEU A 88 5.73 -10.47 -4.31
N ASP A 89 4.53 -10.49 -4.90
CA ASP A 89 4.18 -11.28 -6.10
C ASP A 89 5.16 -11.01 -7.25
N LYS A 90 5.36 -9.74 -7.58
CA LYS A 90 6.23 -9.31 -8.69
C LYS A 90 7.69 -9.73 -8.50
N SER A 91 8.14 -9.79 -7.25
CA SER A 91 9.51 -10.17 -6.92
C SER A 91 9.70 -11.68 -6.78
N GLY A 92 8.63 -12.47 -6.99
CA GLY A 92 8.64 -13.91 -6.73
C GLY A 92 8.85 -14.24 -5.24
N TYR A 93 8.53 -13.30 -4.36
CA TYR A 93 8.70 -13.45 -2.93
C TYR A 93 7.40 -13.96 -2.28
N ILE A 94 7.53 -14.60 -1.12
CA ILE A 94 6.37 -15.15 -0.41
C ILE A 94 5.43 -14.04 0.05
N GLN A 95 4.14 -14.20 -0.23
CA GLN A 95 3.09 -13.25 0.15
C GLN A 95 2.55 -13.60 1.54
N LYS A 96 3.17 -13.04 2.57
CA LYS A 96 2.65 -13.08 3.95
C LYS A 96 2.15 -11.70 4.37
N GLU A 97 1.12 -11.68 5.20
CA GLU A 97 0.52 -10.44 5.74
C GLU A 97 1.54 -9.58 6.50
N ASP A 98 2.36 -10.17 7.36
CA ASP A 98 3.41 -9.47 8.10
C ASP A 98 4.48 -8.86 7.17
N TYR A 99 4.74 -9.49 6.03
CA TYR A 99 5.68 -8.97 5.03
C TYR A 99 5.05 -7.82 4.25
N ALA A 100 3.77 -7.90 3.92
CA ALA A 100 3.01 -6.83 3.29
C ALA A 100 2.90 -5.62 4.23
N ASP A 101 2.60 -5.83 5.51
CA ASP A 101 2.60 -4.79 6.56
C ASP A 101 3.95 -4.09 6.70
N MET A 102 5.03 -4.87 6.75
CA MET A 102 6.37 -4.32 6.85
C MET A 102 6.71 -3.46 5.63
N LEU A 103 6.45 -3.95 4.42
CA LEU A 103 6.66 -3.18 3.19
C LEU A 103 5.79 -1.93 3.15
N ALA A 104 4.50 -2.01 3.50
CA ALA A 104 3.61 -0.86 3.58
C ALA A 104 4.14 0.19 4.56
N CYS A 105 4.70 -0.22 5.70
CA CYS A 105 5.35 0.68 6.65
C CYS A 105 6.62 1.31 6.09
N LEU A 106 7.46 0.56 5.37
CA LEU A 106 8.64 1.09 4.69
C LEU A 106 8.26 2.11 3.60
N LEU A 107 7.19 1.83 2.84
CA LEU A 107 6.59 2.73 1.86
C LEU A 107 6.11 4.02 2.52
N ALA A 108 5.27 3.91 3.54
CA ALA A 108 4.76 5.06 4.29
C ALA A 108 5.91 5.92 4.87
N LYS A 109 6.95 5.29 5.42
CA LYS A 109 8.11 5.98 6.00
C LYS A 109 8.88 6.85 5.00
N LYS A 110 8.92 6.45 3.73
CA LYS A 110 9.60 7.19 2.64
C LYS A 110 8.70 8.28 2.03
N LEU A 111 7.39 8.15 2.14
CA LEU A 111 6.41 9.10 1.61
C LEU A 111 6.04 10.21 2.60
N LEU A 112 6.13 9.92 3.89
CA LEU A 112 5.77 10.82 4.97
C LEU A 112 7.01 11.40 5.64
N ASN A 113 6.89 12.61 6.19
CA ASN A 113 7.94 13.12 7.06
C ASN A 113 7.94 12.35 8.41
N LYS A 114 9.02 12.50 9.19
CA LYS A 114 9.19 11.74 10.45
C LYS A 114 8.01 11.89 11.43
N LYS A 115 7.43 13.08 11.57
CA LYS A 115 6.33 13.32 12.52
C LYS A 115 5.03 12.68 12.02
N GLU A 116 4.74 12.84 10.73
CA GLU A 116 3.59 12.24 10.06
C GLU A 116 3.66 10.71 10.14
N PHE A 117 4.81 10.11 9.82
CA PHE A 117 5.00 8.66 9.90
C PHE A 117 4.80 8.12 11.31
N LEU A 118 5.35 8.79 12.34
CA LEU A 118 5.17 8.35 13.73
C LEU A 118 3.70 8.44 14.17
N SER A 119 2.99 9.50 13.77
CA SER A 119 1.56 9.64 14.05
C SER A 119 0.75 8.54 13.36
N PHE A 120 1.01 8.35 12.06
CA PHE A 120 0.41 7.32 11.22
C PHE A 120 0.59 5.92 11.82
N PHE A 121 1.84 5.55 12.13
CA PHE A 121 2.17 4.23 12.66
C PHE A 121 1.46 3.97 13.99
N LYS A 122 1.42 4.97 14.88
CA LYS A 122 0.71 4.86 16.17
C LYS A 122 -0.80 4.72 16.01
N SER A 123 -1.42 5.41 15.06
CA SER A 123 -2.87 5.33 14.82
C SER A 123 -3.31 3.94 14.36
N HIS A 124 -2.44 3.21 13.65
CA HIS A 124 -2.79 1.98 12.94
C HIS A 124 -2.16 0.70 13.52
N LEU A 125 -1.20 0.83 14.43
CA LEU A 125 -0.63 -0.30 15.16
C LEU A 125 -1.74 -1.09 15.88
N ASN A 126 -1.68 -2.41 15.80
CA ASN A 126 -2.64 -3.36 16.41
C ASN A 126 -4.06 -3.31 15.85
N LYS A 127 -4.31 -2.53 14.80
CA LYS A 127 -5.60 -2.51 14.09
C LYS A 127 -5.45 -2.94 12.65
N LEU A 128 -4.48 -2.33 11.96
CA LEU A 128 -4.17 -2.63 10.57
C LEU A 128 -2.76 -3.16 10.41
N ILE A 129 -1.83 -2.72 11.27
CA ILE A 129 -0.44 -3.18 11.26
C ILE A 129 -0.27 -4.24 12.34
N SER A 130 0.06 -5.46 11.93
CA SER A 130 0.39 -6.57 12.83
C SER A 130 1.67 -6.27 13.63
N CYS A 131 1.69 -6.61 14.93
CA CYS A 131 2.94 -6.56 15.70
C CYS A 131 3.97 -7.60 15.27
N GLN A 132 3.55 -8.62 14.52
CA GLN A 132 4.44 -9.68 14.02
C GLN A 132 5.53 -9.14 13.10
N ILE A 133 5.39 -7.92 12.55
CA ILE A 133 6.47 -7.24 11.81
C ILE A 133 7.77 -7.13 12.62
N LEU A 134 7.69 -7.13 13.95
CA LEU A 134 8.83 -7.04 14.85
C LEU A 134 9.57 -8.38 15.00
N GLU A 135 8.93 -9.49 14.63
CA GLU A 135 9.44 -10.85 14.74
C GLU A 135 10.06 -11.35 13.42
N ILE A 136 10.00 -10.54 12.36
CA ILE A 136 10.60 -10.86 11.06
C ILE A 136 12.12 -10.95 11.21
N GLY A 137 12.67 -12.12 10.91
CA GLY A 137 14.11 -12.37 10.94
C GLY A 137 14.92 -11.52 9.95
N ASP A 138 16.23 -11.39 10.20
CA ASP A 138 17.09 -10.44 9.49
C ASP A 138 17.18 -10.65 7.98
N LYS A 139 17.22 -11.90 7.51
CA LYS A 139 17.31 -12.20 6.08
C LYS A 139 16.06 -11.72 5.33
N PRO A 140 14.83 -12.16 5.68
CA PRO A 140 13.62 -11.61 5.06
C PRO A 140 13.54 -10.08 5.16
N LYS A 141 13.92 -9.52 6.31
CA LYS A 141 13.93 -8.07 6.53
C LYS A 141 14.78 -7.32 5.51
N LYS A 142 15.97 -7.84 5.21
CA LYS A 142 16.88 -7.27 4.21
C LYS A 142 16.27 -7.32 2.80
N GLU A 143 15.70 -8.46 2.42
CA GLU A 143 15.07 -8.64 1.11
C GLU A 143 13.87 -7.70 0.92
N LEU A 144 13.04 -7.51 1.97
CA LEU A 144 11.94 -6.54 1.95
C LEU A 144 12.44 -5.09 1.82
N ILE A 145 13.56 -4.74 2.47
CA ILE A 145 14.19 -3.41 2.29
C ILE A 145 14.65 -3.23 0.84
N GLU A 146 15.27 -4.23 0.22
CA GLU A 146 15.72 -4.17 -1.17
C GLU A 146 14.55 -3.98 -2.14
N ILE A 147 13.45 -4.73 -1.95
CA ILE A 147 12.20 -4.55 -2.71
C ILE A 147 11.69 -3.11 -2.58
N ASN A 148 11.66 -2.57 -1.36
CA ASN A 148 11.23 -1.20 -1.10
C ASN A 148 12.13 -0.15 -1.78
N GLU A 149 13.44 -0.28 -1.70
CA GLU A 149 14.38 0.67 -2.34
C GLU A 149 14.25 0.64 -3.87
N LEU A 150 14.09 -0.53 -4.48
CA LEU A 150 13.86 -0.64 -5.92
C LEU A 150 12.56 0.00 -6.36
N PHE A 151 11.49 -0.15 -5.58
CA PHE A 151 10.22 0.53 -5.82
C PHE A 151 10.40 2.06 -5.77
N PHE A 152 11.03 2.58 -4.70
CA PHE A 152 11.22 4.03 -4.57
C PHE A 152 12.14 4.63 -5.61
N TYR A 153 13.19 3.92 -6.00
CA TYR A 153 14.06 4.37 -7.07
C TYR A 153 13.24 4.67 -8.34
N LYS A 154 12.33 3.76 -8.73
CA LYS A 154 11.45 3.94 -9.88
C LYS A 154 10.40 5.03 -9.65
N TYR A 155 9.80 5.07 -8.46
CA TYR A 155 8.80 6.08 -8.11
C TYR A 155 9.37 7.50 -8.10
N THR A 156 10.51 7.72 -7.46
CA THR A 156 11.21 9.02 -7.46
C THR A 156 11.62 9.43 -8.87
N LYS A 157 12.10 8.49 -9.69
CA LYS A 157 12.40 8.77 -11.11
C LYS A 157 11.14 9.23 -11.87
N TYR A 158 10.02 8.56 -11.65
CA TYR A 158 8.72 8.94 -12.23
C TYR A 158 8.29 10.37 -11.81
N LEU A 159 8.34 10.69 -10.52
CA LEU A 159 7.95 12.01 -10.02
C LEU A 159 8.84 13.14 -10.56
N LYS A 160 10.16 12.93 -10.64
CA LYS A 160 11.10 13.91 -11.21
C LYS A 160 10.80 14.21 -12.67
N LEU A 161 10.46 13.19 -13.46
CA LEU A 161 10.07 13.37 -14.87
C LEU A 161 8.79 14.21 -15.04
N ARG A 162 7.98 14.34 -13.98
CA ARG A 162 6.74 15.13 -13.96
C ARG A 162 6.90 16.51 -13.29
N GLY A 163 8.06 16.83 -12.74
CA GLY A 163 8.28 18.07 -11.99
C GLY A 163 7.56 18.12 -10.63
N GLU A 164 7.29 16.95 -10.03
CA GLU A 164 6.63 16.84 -8.72
C GLU A 164 7.62 16.65 -7.55
N LEU A 165 8.92 16.54 -7.87
CA LEU A 165 10.09 16.51 -6.97
C LEU A 165 11.25 17.25 -7.61
#